data_AF-A0A9E8N5N9-F1
#
_entry.id   AF-A0A9E8N5N9-F1
#
_cell.length_a   1.000
_cell.length_b   1.000
_cell.length_c   1.000
_cell.angle_alpha   90.00
_cell.angle_beta   90.00
_cell.angle_gamma   90.00
#
_symmetry.space_group_name_H-M   'P 1'
#
loop_
_entity.id
_entity.type
_entity.pdbx_description
1 polymer ?
#
loop_
_entity_poly.entity_id
_entity_poly.type
_entity_poly.pdbx_seq_one_letter_code
_entity_poly.pdbx_strand_id
1 'polypeptide(L)'
;MKKLLLGTIVLTLVIIAPFPTMAEVNIGIGISLPPIEFNGPPDVVAMPDTDDVYFVPDINLDMFFWNGWWWRPWEGRWYRSQYYDRGWAYYDQIPSFYFDIDPGWRGHYRNHNWYGHRWDYERIPYQNFQQNWNSWHNNRHWEKQRTWGVQSYQPLPEQQRQEIRNERQRYHQQYHGQGQQHHGESQHQQSHEKHEGGDSGHRE
;
A
#
# COMPACT_ATOMS: atom_id res chain seq x y z
N MET A 1 -16.66 -62.75 -39.97
CA MET A 1 -17.87 -61.89 -39.99
C MET A 1 -18.37 -61.68 -38.56
N LYS A 2 -18.80 -60.45 -38.23
CA LYS A 2 -19.29 -59.91 -36.91
C LYS A 2 -18.13 -59.50 -35.96
N LYS A 3 -17.68 -58.24 -35.85
CA LYS A 3 -18.27 -56.94 -35.36
C LYS A 3 -18.81 -57.08 -33.91
N LEU A 4 -18.57 -56.24 -32.90
CA LEU A 4 -18.38 -54.77 -32.77
C LEU A 4 -17.59 -54.49 -31.45
N LEU A 5 -16.54 -53.65 -31.50
CA LEU A 5 -16.44 -52.25 -31.03
C LEU A 5 -16.31 -52.02 -29.51
N LEU A 6 -15.11 -51.53 -29.16
CA LEU A 6 -14.73 -50.87 -27.91
C LEU A 6 -15.69 -49.73 -27.56
N GLY A 7 -16.07 -49.65 -26.29
CA GLY A 7 -16.72 -48.48 -25.69
C GLY A 7 -16.05 -48.14 -24.36
N THR A 8 -14.90 -47.48 -24.41
CA THR A 8 -14.21 -46.97 -23.22
C THR A 8 -14.94 -45.69 -22.77
N ILE A 9 -15.87 -45.82 -21.83
CA ILE A 9 -16.46 -44.68 -21.15
C ILE A 9 -15.40 -44.12 -20.20
N VAL A 10 -14.76 -43.02 -20.60
CA VAL A 10 -13.92 -42.22 -19.70
C VAL A 10 -14.84 -41.23 -18.99
N LEU A 11 -15.28 -41.62 -17.79
CA LEU A 11 -15.97 -40.75 -16.85
C LEU A 11 -14.95 -39.75 -16.27
N THR A 12 -14.91 -38.54 -16.81
CA THR A 12 -14.11 -37.44 -16.25
C THR A 12 -14.85 -36.82 -15.08
N LEU A 13 -14.49 -37.24 -13.87
CA LEU A 13 -14.91 -36.61 -12.63
C LEU A 13 -14.11 -35.31 -12.47
N VAL A 14 -14.71 -34.16 -12.76
CA VAL A 14 -14.13 -32.84 -12.46
C VAL A 14 -14.24 -32.64 -10.95
N ILE A 15 -13.13 -32.86 -10.23
CA ILE A 15 -13.02 -32.54 -8.81
C ILE A 15 -12.92 -31.03 -8.70
N ILE A 16 -14.05 -30.36 -8.43
CA ILE A 16 -14.06 -28.97 -8.00
C ILE A 16 -13.53 -28.97 -6.56
N ALA A 17 -12.23 -28.76 -6.41
CA ALA A 17 -11.67 -28.51 -5.09
C ALA A 17 -12.19 -27.15 -4.59
N PRO A 18 -12.77 -27.05 -3.39
CA PRO A 18 -13.03 -25.76 -2.79
C PRO A 18 -11.67 -25.09 -2.55
N PHE A 19 -11.45 -23.94 -3.19
CA PHE A 19 -10.37 -23.06 -2.76
C PHE A 19 -10.63 -22.72 -1.29
N PRO A 20 -9.65 -22.86 -0.39
CA PRO A 20 -9.80 -22.37 0.97
C PRO A 20 -9.93 -20.85 0.88
N THR A 21 -11.16 -20.36 0.93
CA THR A 21 -11.45 -18.95 1.18
C THR A 21 -10.97 -18.68 2.59
N MET A 22 -9.76 -18.14 2.71
CA MET A 22 -9.26 -17.59 3.97
C MET A 22 -10.14 -16.38 4.29
N ALA A 23 -11.26 -16.61 4.95
CA ALA A 23 -12.02 -15.54 5.58
C ALA A 23 -11.17 -15.03 6.74
N GLU A 24 -10.36 -14.00 6.47
CA GLU A 24 -9.63 -13.28 7.49
C GLU A 24 -10.67 -12.61 8.40
N VAL A 25 -10.97 -13.23 9.55
CA VAL A 25 -11.83 -12.65 10.57
C VAL A 25 -11.06 -11.50 11.21
N ASN A 26 -11.28 -10.29 10.68
CA ASN A 26 -10.70 -9.06 11.17
C ASN A 26 -11.39 -8.65 12.47
N ILE A 27 -10.84 -9.08 13.62
CA ILE A 27 -11.21 -8.57 14.93
C ILE A 27 -10.52 -7.22 15.09
N GLY A 28 -11.12 -6.18 14.49
CA GLY A 28 -10.62 -4.82 14.57
C GLY A 28 -10.87 -4.24 15.96
N ILE A 29 -9.88 -4.29 16.85
CA ILE A 29 -9.81 -3.33 17.95
C ILE A 29 -9.53 -1.98 17.26
N GLY A 30 -10.57 -1.17 17.08
CA GLY A 30 -10.46 0.12 16.39
C GLY A 30 -9.45 1.02 17.10
N ILE A 31 -8.29 1.21 16.47
CA ILE A 31 -7.22 2.04 17.01
C ILE A 31 -7.55 3.46 16.60
N SER A 32 -7.71 4.36 17.59
CA SER A 32 -7.96 5.78 17.31
C SER A 32 -6.66 6.44 16.88
N LEU A 33 -6.34 6.36 15.58
CA LEU A 33 -5.28 7.17 14.97
C LEU A 33 -5.71 8.64 14.95
N PRO A 34 -4.76 9.59 14.95
CA PRO A 34 -5.09 10.99 14.71
C PRO A 34 -5.91 11.15 13.43
N PRO A 35 -7.03 11.89 13.50
CA PRO A 35 -7.93 12.06 12.37
C PRO A 35 -7.17 12.73 11.22
N ILE A 36 -7.57 12.36 10.01
CA ILE A 36 -7.04 12.98 8.79
C ILE A 36 -8.11 13.96 8.33
N GLU A 37 -7.73 15.23 8.23
CA GLU A 37 -8.63 16.25 7.75
C GLU A 37 -8.70 16.20 6.23
N PHE A 38 -9.88 15.88 5.72
CA PHE A 38 -10.20 15.96 4.31
C PHE A 38 -11.32 16.99 4.11
N ASN A 39 -11.18 17.83 3.09
CA ASN A 39 -12.23 18.78 2.69
C ASN A 39 -13.35 18.11 1.85
N GLY A 40 -13.36 16.78 1.79
CA GLY A 40 -14.23 15.94 0.98
C GLY A 40 -13.53 14.64 0.57
N PRO A 41 -14.19 13.75 -0.18
CA PRO A 41 -13.54 12.56 -0.70
C PRO A 41 -12.27 12.91 -1.50
N PRO A 42 -11.11 12.29 -1.22
CA PRO A 42 -9.85 12.68 -1.84
C PRO A 42 -9.77 12.24 -3.30
N ASP A 43 -9.19 13.09 -4.14
CA ASP A 43 -8.67 12.65 -5.42
C ASP A 43 -7.48 11.69 -5.21
N VAL A 44 -7.27 10.81 -6.18
CA VAL A 44 -6.11 9.91 -6.18
C VAL A 44 -5.33 10.01 -7.47
N VAL A 45 -4.06 9.65 -7.40
CA VAL A 45 -3.15 9.58 -8.55
C VAL A 45 -2.54 8.19 -8.60
N ALA A 46 -2.48 7.59 -9.79
CA ALA A 46 -1.82 6.29 -10.00
C ALA A 46 -0.30 6.43 -9.90
N MET A 47 0.35 5.57 -9.10
CA MET A 47 1.79 5.57 -8.88
C MET A 47 2.52 4.85 -10.04
N PRO A 48 3.46 5.51 -10.73
CA PRO A 48 4.19 4.87 -11.81
C PRO A 48 5.03 3.67 -11.36
N ASP A 49 5.23 2.72 -12.27
CA ASP A 49 6.00 1.47 -12.04
C ASP A 49 5.47 0.57 -10.91
N THR A 50 4.22 0.76 -10.49
CA THR A 50 3.56 -0.09 -9.51
C THR A 50 2.34 -0.81 -10.10
N ASP A 51 1.98 -1.94 -9.49
CA ASP A 51 0.78 -2.69 -9.83
C ASP A 51 -0.46 -2.08 -9.16
N ASP A 52 -1.05 -1.09 -9.84
CA ASP A 52 -2.27 -0.38 -9.43
C ASP A 52 -2.26 0.16 -8.00
N VAL A 53 -1.13 0.74 -7.60
CA VAL A 53 -1.06 1.55 -6.38
C VAL A 53 -1.48 2.97 -6.71
N TYR A 54 -2.31 3.54 -5.84
CA TYR A 54 -2.74 4.93 -5.92
C TYR A 54 -2.30 5.66 -4.66
N PHE A 55 -2.08 6.97 -4.73
CA PHE A 55 -1.79 7.79 -3.56
C PHE A 55 -2.69 9.03 -3.51
N VAL A 56 -2.87 9.58 -2.32
CA VAL A 56 -3.57 10.87 -2.12
C VAL A 56 -2.56 12.01 -2.17
N PRO A 57 -2.63 12.92 -3.16
CA PRO A 57 -1.63 13.97 -3.33
C PRO A 57 -1.72 15.14 -2.33
N ASP A 58 -2.92 15.43 -1.81
CA ASP A 58 -3.23 16.72 -1.16
C ASP A 58 -3.11 16.68 0.37
N ILE A 59 -2.37 15.70 0.89
CA ILE A 59 -2.14 15.55 2.33
C ILE A 59 -0.64 15.38 2.61
N ASN A 60 -0.20 15.87 3.77
CA ASN A 60 1.21 15.82 4.18
C ASN A 60 1.67 14.46 4.72
N LEU A 61 0.85 13.42 4.58
CA LEU A 61 1.11 12.07 5.07
C LEU A 61 1.10 11.08 3.91
N ASP A 62 1.71 9.92 4.13
CA ASP A 62 1.64 8.80 3.21
C ASP A 62 0.26 8.14 3.32
N MET A 63 -0.47 8.11 2.22
CA MET A 63 -1.73 7.41 2.11
C MET A 63 -1.80 6.76 0.74
N PHE A 64 -1.91 5.45 0.75
CA PHE A 64 -1.96 4.65 -0.45
C PHE A 64 -3.28 3.90 -0.52
N PHE A 65 -3.75 3.63 -1.73
CA PHE A 65 -4.73 2.59 -1.96
C PHE A 65 -4.08 1.48 -2.77
N TRP A 66 -4.26 0.25 -2.32
CA TRP A 66 -3.81 -0.93 -3.04
C TRP A 66 -4.67 -2.14 -2.67
N ASN A 67 -5.08 -2.90 -3.69
CA ASN A 67 -5.80 -4.16 -3.57
C ASN A 67 -7.07 -4.07 -2.69
N GLY A 68 -7.87 -3.00 -2.85
CA GLY A 68 -9.12 -2.81 -2.10
C GLY A 68 -8.98 -2.19 -0.71
N TRP A 69 -7.76 -1.86 -0.29
CA TRP A 69 -7.47 -1.29 1.03
C TRP A 69 -6.80 0.07 0.92
N TRP A 70 -7.19 0.98 1.80
CA TRP A 70 -6.42 2.16 2.16
C TRP A 70 -5.33 1.76 3.13
N TRP A 71 -4.13 2.28 2.93
CA TRP A 71 -2.92 1.98 3.69
C TRP A 71 -2.28 3.28 4.16
N ARG A 72 -1.97 3.35 5.45
CA ARG A 72 -1.33 4.50 6.08
C ARG A 72 -0.19 4.00 6.97
N PRO A 73 1.06 4.42 6.74
CA PRO A 73 2.09 4.30 7.75
C PRO A 73 1.87 5.37 8.83
N TRP A 74 2.01 4.98 10.09
CA TRP A 74 1.93 5.88 11.24
C TRP A 74 2.83 5.37 12.35
N GLU A 75 3.73 6.23 12.88
CA GLU A 75 4.66 5.89 13.97
C GLU A 75 5.42 4.56 13.78
N GLY A 76 5.92 4.33 12.56
CA GLY A 76 6.69 3.11 12.23
C GLY A 76 5.86 1.82 12.11
N ARG A 77 4.53 1.94 12.10
CA ARG A 77 3.59 0.83 11.93
C ARG A 77 2.72 1.05 10.70
N TRP A 78 2.13 -0.03 10.21
CA TRP A 78 1.17 0.03 9.12
C TRP A 78 -0.24 -0.15 9.63
N TYR A 79 -1.15 0.57 9.01
CA TYR A 79 -2.57 0.47 9.27
C TYR A 79 -3.31 0.39 7.95
N ARG A 80 -4.38 -0.40 7.91
CA ARG A 80 -5.23 -0.53 6.74
C ARG A 80 -6.70 -0.38 7.07
N SER A 81 -7.48 0.09 6.11
CA SER A 81 -8.94 0.22 6.22
C SER A 81 -9.60 0.10 4.85
N GLN A 82 -10.88 -0.28 4.83
CA GLN A 82 -11.70 -0.19 3.62
C GLN A 82 -12.16 1.27 3.35
N TYR A 83 -11.98 2.16 4.31
CA TYR A 83 -12.35 3.57 4.25
C TYR A 83 -11.10 4.44 4.38
N TYR A 84 -11.02 5.54 3.62
CA TYR A 84 -9.85 6.43 3.62
C TYR A 84 -9.71 7.28 4.89
N ASP A 85 -10.76 7.37 5.70
CA ASP A 85 -10.89 8.33 6.82
C ASP A 85 -11.10 7.67 8.19
N ARG A 86 -11.42 6.37 8.25
CA ARG A 86 -11.83 5.70 9.50
C ARG A 86 -11.55 4.22 9.48
N GLY A 87 -11.80 3.53 10.60
CA GLY A 87 -11.79 2.07 10.66
C GLY A 87 -10.41 1.43 10.51
N TRP A 88 -9.37 2.17 10.87
CA TRP A 88 -7.98 1.72 10.78
C TRP A 88 -7.70 0.52 11.68
N ALA A 89 -7.25 -0.56 11.07
CA ALA A 89 -6.76 -1.75 11.74
C ALA A 89 -5.24 -1.82 11.61
N TYR A 90 -4.55 -2.21 12.67
CA TYR A 90 -3.11 -2.45 12.64
C TYR A 90 -2.77 -3.60 11.69
N TYR A 91 -1.67 -3.44 10.97
CA TYR A 91 -1.06 -4.45 10.13
C TYR A 91 0.39 -4.63 10.57
N ASP A 92 0.75 -5.86 10.91
CA ASP A 92 1.98 -6.21 11.64
C ASP A 92 3.22 -6.36 10.74
N GLN A 93 3.05 -6.16 9.44
CA GLN A 93 4.12 -6.27 8.45
C GLN A 93 4.20 -5.01 7.59
N ILE A 94 5.25 -4.91 6.77
CA ILE A 94 5.29 -3.92 5.68
C ILE A 94 4.45 -4.48 4.52
N PRO A 95 3.45 -3.74 4.03
CA PRO A 95 2.64 -4.17 2.89
C PRO A 95 3.52 -4.40 1.65
N SER A 96 3.29 -5.48 0.93
CA SER A 96 4.18 -5.90 -0.15
C SER A 96 4.30 -4.89 -1.29
N PHE A 97 3.24 -4.13 -1.59
CA PHE A 97 3.27 -3.07 -2.62
C PHE A 97 4.24 -1.95 -2.28
N TYR A 98 4.53 -1.74 -0.99
CA TYR A 98 5.39 -0.64 -0.55
C TYR A 98 6.83 -0.80 -1.03
N PHE A 99 7.27 -2.04 -1.26
CA PHE A 99 8.60 -2.31 -1.84
C PHE A 99 8.71 -1.85 -3.31
N ASP A 100 7.60 -1.64 -4.01
CA ASP A 100 7.60 -1.17 -5.40
C ASP A 100 7.61 0.37 -5.46
N ILE A 101 7.15 1.06 -4.41
CA ILE A 101 7.11 2.53 -4.36
C ILE A 101 8.52 3.11 -4.30
N ASP A 102 8.82 4.07 -5.18
CA ASP A 102 10.06 4.83 -5.11
C ASP A 102 10.10 5.72 -3.85
N PRO A 103 11.14 5.66 -3.00
CA PRO A 103 11.23 6.48 -1.79
C PRO A 103 11.19 8.00 -2.05
N GLY A 104 11.60 8.44 -3.24
CA GLY A 104 11.58 9.81 -3.73
C GLY A 104 10.29 10.22 -4.45
N TRP A 105 9.24 9.38 -4.47
CA TRP A 105 8.02 9.60 -5.25
C TRP A 105 7.39 10.99 -5.04
N ARG A 106 7.44 11.55 -3.82
CA ARG A 106 6.91 12.90 -3.55
C ARG A 106 7.65 13.98 -4.32
N GLY A 107 8.96 13.84 -4.45
CA GLY A 107 9.79 14.74 -5.25
C GLY A 107 9.39 14.65 -6.72
N HIS A 108 9.24 13.41 -7.23
CA HIS A 108 8.78 13.16 -8.59
C HIS A 108 7.41 13.78 -8.88
N TYR A 109 6.46 13.60 -7.96
CA TYR A 109 5.11 14.15 -8.05
C TYR A 109 5.13 15.69 -8.08
N ARG A 110 5.80 16.33 -7.10
CA ARG A 110 5.90 17.79 -7.02
C ARG A 110 6.55 18.40 -8.26
N ASN A 111 7.59 17.75 -8.76
CA ASN A 111 8.36 18.22 -9.92
C ASN A 111 7.72 17.85 -11.26
N HIS A 112 6.58 17.14 -11.28
CA HIS A 112 5.96 16.62 -12.50
C HIS A 112 6.96 15.86 -13.37
N ASN A 113 7.82 15.06 -12.72
CA ASN A 113 8.93 14.37 -13.37
C ASN A 113 9.14 12.97 -12.81
N TRP A 114 9.11 11.96 -13.67
CA TRP A 114 9.43 10.58 -13.33
C TRP A 114 10.71 10.16 -14.06
N TYR A 115 11.82 10.02 -13.33
CA TYR A 115 13.16 9.68 -13.85
C TYR A 115 13.58 10.45 -15.12
N GLY A 116 13.38 11.77 -15.14
CA GLY A 116 13.76 12.62 -16.29
C GLY A 116 12.66 12.77 -17.34
N HIS A 117 11.57 12.00 -17.25
CA HIS A 117 10.41 12.13 -18.12
C HIS A 117 9.35 13.05 -17.49
N ARG A 118 8.68 13.86 -18.32
CA ARG A 118 7.55 14.66 -17.86
C ARG A 118 6.41 13.75 -17.40
N TRP A 119 5.90 13.99 -16.20
CA TRP A 119 4.81 13.24 -15.61
C TRP A 119 3.55 14.10 -15.55
N ASP A 120 2.69 13.93 -16.56
CA ASP A 120 1.37 14.55 -16.63
C ASP A 120 0.34 13.61 -16.00
N TYR A 121 0.43 13.46 -14.68
CA TYR A 121 -0.45 12.59 -13.93
C TYR A 121 -1.92 12.99 -14.04
N GLU A 122 -2.81 12.00 -13.94
CA GLU A 122 -4.25 12.21 -13.87
C GLU A 122 -4.69 12.23 -12.40
N ARG A 123 -5.37 13.31 -12.00
CA ARG A 123 -6.11 13.36 -10.74
C ARG A 123 -7.47 12.72 -10.96
N ILE A 124 -7.69 11.58 -10.30
CA ILE A 124 -8.89 10.77 -10.47
C ILE A 124 -9.84 11.10 -9.31
N PRO A 125 -11.03 11.65 -9.58
CA PRO A 125 -12.01 11.91 -8.54
C PRO A 125 -12.44 10.62 -7.84
N TYR A 126 -12.62 10.69 -6.52
CA TYR A 126 -12.91 9.54 -5.67
C TYR A 126 -14.05 8.64 -6.19
N GLN A 127 -15.14 9.25 -6.69
CA GLN A 127 -16.28 8.51 -7.21
C GLN A 127 -15.94 7.71 -8.48
N ASN A 128 -15.17 8.31 -9.39
CA ASN A 128 -14.69 7.64 -10.60
C ASN A 128 -13.72 6.50 -10.23
N PHE A 129 -12.82 6.78 -9.29
CA PHE A 129 -11.89 5.80 -8.77
C PHE A 129 -12.60 4.58 -8.16
N GLN A 130 -13.54 4.78 -7.23
CA GLN A 130 -14.26 3.70 -6.56
C GLN A 130 -14.96 2.75 -7.54
N GLN A 131 -15.50 3.28 -8.63
CA GLN A 131 -16.25 2.50 -9.62
C GLN A 131 -15.33 1.68 -10.54
N ASN A 132 -14.10 2.17 -10.79
CA ASN A 132 -13.28 1.68 -11.90
C ASN A 132 -11.97 1.00 -11.48
N TRP A 133 -11.44 1.24 -10.28
CA TRP A 133 -10.11 0.75 -9.89
C TRP A 133 -9.93 -0.76 -10.09
N ASN A 134 -10.96 -1.55 -9.81
CA ASN A 134 -10.90 -3.00 -9.97
C ASN A 134 -10.83 -3.39 -11.46
N SER A 135 -11.55 -2.68 -12.34
CA SER A 135 -11.46 -2.92 -13.78
C SER A 135 -10.10 -2.50 -14.33
N TRP A 136 -9.58 -1.35 -13.88
CA TRP A 136 -8.25 -0.86 -14.23
C TRP A 136 -7.14 -1.81 -13.82
N HIS A 137 -7.28 -2.43 -12.65
CA HIS A 137 -6.37 -3.47 -12.20
C HIS A 137 -6.36 -4.68 -13.12
N ASN A 138 -7.54 -5.23 -13.38
CA ASN A 138 -7.68 -6.44 -14.20
C ASN A 138 -7.17 -6.26 -15.65
N ASN A 139 -7.23 -5.05 -16.21
CA ASN A 139 -6.78 -4.78 -17.57
C ASN A 139 -5.43 -4.06 -17.66
N ARG A 140 -4.73 -3.87 -16.53
CA ARG A 140 -3.48 -3.11 -16.41
C ARG A 140 -3.55 -1.75 -17.09
N HIS A 141 -4.62 -1.00 -16.81
CA HIS A 141 -4.94 0.28 -17.46
C HIS A 141 -3.77 1.25 -17.42
N TRP A 142 -3.20 1.48 -16.24
CA TRP A 142 -2.16 2.48 -16.07
C TRP A 142 -0.85 2.09 -16.71
N GLU A 143 -0.42 0.84 -16.60
CA GLU A 143 0.84 0.39 -17.21
C GLU A 143 0.74 0.30 -18.73
N LYS A 144 -0.32 -0.32 -19.25
CA LYS A 144 -0.42 -0.68 -20.69
C LYS A 144 -1.05 0.39 -21.57
N GLN A 145 -1.98 1.18 -21.03
CA GLN A 145 -2.81 2.08 -21.84
C GLN A 145 -2.46 3.55 -21.63
N ARG A 146 -2.06 3.92 -20.40
CA ARG A 146 -1.80 5.32 -20.02
C ARG A 146 -0.34 5.62 -19.70
N THR A 147 0.46 4.58 -19.44
CA THR A 147 1.82 4.68 -18.90
C THR A 147 1.89 5.65 -17.71
N TRP A 148 0.88 5.60 -16.84
CA TRP A 148 0.69 6.51 -15.68
C TRP A 148 0.73 8.01 -15.99
N GLY A 149 0.57 8.42 -17.26
CA GLY A 149 0.74 9.80 -17.72
C GLY A 149 2.21 10.24 -17.86
N VAL A 150 3.17 9.31 -17.84
CA VAL A 150 4.59 9.62 -18.03
C VAL A 150 4.93 9.64 -19.52
N GLN A 151 5.36 10.80 -20.02
CA GLN A 151 5.60 11.02 -21.44
C GLN A 151 6.81 10.25 -21.96
N SER A 152 6.63 9.56 -23.10
CA SER A 152 7.69 8.80 -23.78
C SER A 152 8.45 7.83 -22.85
N TYR A 153 7.77 7.33 -21.82
CA TYR A 153 8.36 6.47 -20.82
C TYR A 153 8.34 5.01 -21.26
N GLN A 154 9.42 4.30 -20.94
CA GLN A 154 9.50 2.86 -21.10
C GLN A 154 9.67 2.27 -19.69
N PRO A 155 8.67 1.53 -19.18
CA PRO A 155 8.77 0.91 -17.87
C PRO A 155 9.98 -0.03 -17.77
N LEU A 156 10.59 -0.08 -16.59
CA LEU A 156 11.71 -0.96 -16.32
C LEU A 156 11.38 -2.42 -16.65
N PRO A 157 12.31 -3.20 -17.24
CA PRO A 157 12.13 -4.64 -17.42
C PRO A 157 11.79 -5.33 -16.09
N GLU A 158 10.95 -6.36 -16.16
CA GLU A 158 10.44 -7.05 -14.96
C GLU A 158 11.55 -7.57 -14.04
N GLN A 159 12.64 -8.09 -14.61
CA GLN A 159 13.80 -8.56 -13.84
C GLN A 159 14.42 -7.45 -12.99
N GLN A 160 14.63 -6.26 -13.57
CA GLN A 160 15.19 -5.11 -12.84
C GLN A 160 14.23 -4.63 -11.75
N ARG A 161 12.91 -4.63 -12.01
CA ARG A 161 11.91 -4.29 -10.99
C ARG A 161 11.95 -5.27 -9.80
N GLN A 162 12.07 -6.56 -10.09
CA GLN A 162 12.19 -7.59 -9.05
C GLN A 162 13.48 -7.44 -8.25
N GLU A 163 14.60 -7.10 -8.89
CA GLU A 163 15.87 -6.82 -8.20
C GLU A 163 15.74 -5.64 -7.23
N ILE A 164 15.20 -4.51 -7.68
CA ILE A 164 14.95 -3.32 -6.85
C ILE A 164 14.01 -3.65 -5.68
N ARG A 165 12.92 -4.37 -5.95
CA ARG A 165 11.97 -4.81 -4.92
C ARG A 165 12.66 -5.66 -3.84
N ASN A 166 13.47 -6.63 -4.27
CA ASN A 166 14.19 -7.53 -3.37
C ASN A 166 15.22 -6.78 -2.53
N GLU A 167 15.92 -5.81 -3.12
CA GLU A 167 16.86 -4.94 -2.40
C GLU A 167 16.14 -4.13 -1.31
N ARG A 168 15.03 -3.47 -1.65
CA ARG A 168 14.22 -2.70 -0.69
C ARG A 168 13.64 -3.56 0.42
N GLN A 169 13.20 -4.78 0.09
CA GLN A 169 12.73 -5.74 1.07
C GLN A 169 13.84 -6.14 2.05
N ARG A 170 15.06 -6.43 1.56
CA ARG A 170 16.22 -6.75 2.40
C ARG A 170 16.62 -5.58 3.29
N TYR A 171 16.65 -4.36 2.74
CA TYR A 171 16.90 -3.14 3.49
C TYR A 171 15.95 -3.05 4.69
N HIS A 172 14.64 -3.17 4.45
CA HIS A 172 13.67 -3.11 5.53
C HIS A 172 13.81 -4.26 6.53
N GLN A 173 14.07 -5.49 6.09
CA GLN A 173 14.32 -6.61 7.01
C GLN A 173 15.54 -6.38 7.92
N GLN A 174 16.61 -5.79 7.40
CA GLN A 174 17.83 -5.49 8.16
C GLN A 174 17.60 -4.38 9.20
N TYR A 175 16.89 -3.31 8.85
CA TYR A 175 16.74 -2.13 9.71
C TYR A 175 15.49 -2.13 10.61
N HIS A 176 14.42 -2.87 10.26
CA HIS A 176 13.25 -3.02 11.17
C HIS A 176 13.62 -3.77 12.46
N GLY A 177 14.59 -4.68 12.40
CA GLY A 177 15.06 -5.42 13.58
C GLY A 177 15.82 -4.57 14.60
N GLN A 178 16.46 -3.47 14.16
CA GLN A 178 17.20 -2.56 15.05
C GLN A 178 16.33 -1.41 15.60
N GLY A 179 15.36 -0.92 14.83
CA GLY A 179 14.51 0.21 15.21
C GLY A 179 13.54 -0.05 16.38
N GLN A 180 13.20 -1.31 16.66
CA GLN A 180 12.35 -1.66 17.81
C GLN A 180 13.08 -1.57 19.16
N GLN A 181 14.41 -1.63 19.19
CA GLN A 181 15.18 -1.55 20.45
C GLN A 181 15.41 -0.09 20.90
N HIS A 182 15.72 0.82 19.98
CA HIS A 182 16.06 2.21 20.35
C HIS A 182 14.86 3.10 20.71
N HIS A 183 13.65 2.77 20.26
CA HIS A 183 12.45 3.56 20.57
C HIS A 183 11.92 3.30 21.99
N GLY A 184 12.28 2.19 22.63
CA GLY A 184 11.94 1.89 24.02
C GLY A 184 12.79 2.67 25.03
N GLU A 185 14.07 2.91 24.73
CA GLU A 185 15.00 3.62 25.62
C GLU A 185 14.76 5.14 25.63
N SER A 186 14.44 5.72 24.47
CA SER A 186 14.20 7.16 24.34
C SER A 186 12.97 7.64 25.12
N GLN A 187 11.97 6.77 25.31
CA GLN A 187 10.74 7.09 26.05
C GLN A 187 10.89 6.96 27.58
N HIS A 188 11.80 6.11 28.09
CA HIS A 188 12.08 6.04 29.54
C HIS A 188 12.85 7.25 30.05
N GLN A 189 13.65 7.89 29.20
CA GLN A 189 14.41 9.07 29.60
C GLN A 189 13.54 10.34 29.62
N GLN A 190 12.60 10.47 28.68
CA GLN A 190 11.66 11.60 28.63
C GLN A 190 10.57 11.55 29.72
N SER A 191 10.21 10.37 30.23
CA SER A 191 9.26 10.25 31.34
C SER A 191 9.90 10.58 32.69
N HIS A 192 11.17 10.26 32.90
CA HIS A 192 11.89 10.65 34.12
C HIS A 192 12.12 12.16 34.22
N GLU A 193 12.42 12.83 33.11
CA GLU A 193 12.70 14.28 33.11
C GLU A 193 11.43 15.13 33.35
N LYS A 194 10.25 14.59 33.01
CA LYS A 194 8.97 15.29 33.20
C LYS A 194 8.40 15.19 34.61
N HIS A 195 8.91 14.26 35.44
CA HIS A 195 8.47 14.08 36.82
C HIS A 195 9.33 14.83 37.85
N GLU A 196 10.55 15.26 37.52
CA GLU A 196 11.43 16.00 38.46
C GLU A 196 11.35 17.52 38.34
N GLY A 197 10.76 18.09 37.28
CA GLY A 197 10.68 19.55 37.07
C GLY A 197 9.49 20.27 37.74
N GLY A 198 8.68 19.56 38.52
CA GLY A 198 7.35 20.03 38.97
C GLY A 198 7.22 20.33 40.46
N ASP A 199 8.29 20.72 41.16
CA ASP A 199 8.17 21.20 42.55
C ASP A 199 9.20 22.30 42.86
N SER A 200 8.90 23.52 42.44
CA SER A 200 9.43 24.70 43.14
C SER A 200 8.58 25.94 42.89
N GLY A 201 7.91 26.39 43.95
CA GLY A 201 7.73 27.81 44.19
C GLY A 201 6.31 28.33 44.15
N HIS A 202 5.54 28.12 45.23
CA HIS A 202 4.71 29.18 45.81
C HIS A 202 4.58 28.98 47.33
N ARG A 203 5.25 29.85 48.09
CA ARG A 203 4.88 30.22 49.45
C ARG A 203 4.96 31.74 49.55
N GLU A 204 3.81 32.31 49.87
CA GLU A 204 3.67 33.66 50.43
C GLU A 204 4.29 33.73 51.84
#